data_AF-S5JQB2-F1
#
_entry.id   AF-S5JQB2-F1
#
_cell.length_a   1.000
_cell.length_b   1.000
_cell.length_c   1.000
_cell.angle_alpha   90.00
_cell.angle_beta   90.00
_cell.angle_gamma   90.00
#
_symmetry.space_group_name_H-M   'P 1'
#
loop_
_entity.id
_entity.type
_entity.pdbx_description
1 polymer ?
#
loop_
_entity_poly.entity_id
_entity_poly.type
_entity_poly.pdbx_seq_one_letter_code
_entity_poly.pdbx_strand_id
1 'polypeptide(L)'
;MSKTQRKPNNIIGVDRILKSISPVMKVENIYGLFRYRLLDGKLTPITTTFKIYGIIIMCIFVIPFVSLFIYYSLQINNLNTEVVITLAQDVSIFIMAIQYIVSMIIIIRSSERNIRLIKLLAKIDNKLQVHNRFFFKNTRKSVQLLMLFFVVLYGLSSVPQFTEERTGIIYHIFVIAIDFERHMEIFVLCIFVKILIERLDVLNNYLLTFLKLKRNNCSVLSLYNTTHKNYSTSTNYIGKASESNFKIRRLATAFDDISEVKSLINEIFDFQIFMSLLSTFIFIIIMVWTSIYYFPSYKNSEIIDILSQCAFEILSIGFMSYLCEVMNLKRDKTKILVNEIVMDYELPKSMRIQAKAFMELIQVWPLNICTYDMFTIDVKLMLKFISISTTYIIVVIQISHIV
;
A
#
# COMPACT_ATOMS: atom_id res chain seq x y z
N MET A 1 46.43 7.81 -2.02
CA MET A 1 45.19 7.29 -2.64
C MET A 1 45.02 5.82 -2.29
N SER A 2 44.38 5.50 -1.16
CA SER A 2 44.13 4.12 -0.75
C SER A 2 42.79 3.65 -1.31
N LYS A 3 42.82 2.55 -2.08
CA LYS A 3 41.62 1.81 -2.50
C LYS A 3 41.01 1.15 -1.27
N THR A 4 40.07 1.83 -0.62
CA THR A 4 39.27 1.24 0.45
C THR A 4 38.38 0.17 -0.16
N GLN A 5 38.71 -1.10 0.13
CA GLN A 5 37.91 -2.26 -0.21
C GLN A 5 36.47 -2.05 0.29
N ARG A 6 35.52 -2.02 -0.65
CA ARG A 6 34.08 -2.11 -0.37
C ARG A 6 33.83 -3.37 0.44
N LYS A 7 33.52 -3.25 1.73
CA LYS A 7 32.88 -4.35 2.48
C LYS A 7 31.41 -4.40 2.01
N PRO A 8 30.99 -5.42 1.25
CA PRO A 8 29.59 -5.57 0.86
C PRO A 8 28.76 -5.77 2.13
N ASN A 9 27.54 -5.21 2.16
CA ASN A 9 26.58 -5.49 3.22
C ASN A 9 26.45 -6.99 3.45
N ASN A 10 26.57 -7.42 4.72
CA ASN A 10 26.35 -8.82 5.12
C ASN A 10 24.91 -9.31 4.88
N ILE A 11 23.99 -8.46 4.43
CA ILE A 11 22.67 -8.86 3.94
C ILE A 11 22.62 -8.61 2.44
N ILE A 12 23.06 -9.61 1.67
CA ILE A 12 22.83 -9.72 0.23
C ILE A 12 21.31 -9.56 0.01
N GLY A 13 20.87 -8.58 -0.79
CA GLY A 13 19.45 -8.41 -1.15
C GLY A 13 18.85 -7.02 -0.91
N VAL A 14 19.35 -6.24 0.06
CA VAL A 14 18.79 -4.91 0.40
C VAL A 14 18.76 -3.98 -0.84
N ASP A 15 19.88 -3.83 -1.55
CA ASP A 15 19.97 -2.99 -2.75
C ASP A 15 18.98 -3.39 -3.85
N ARG A 16 18.62 -4.68 -3.95
CA ARG A 16 17.66 -5.16 -4.95
C ARG A 16 16.23 -4.75 -4.61
N ILE A 17 15.87 -4.80 -3.33
CA ILE A 17 14.57 -4.32 -2.84
C ILE A 17 14.47 -2.81 -3.03
N LEU A 18 15.52 -2.07 -2.67
CA LEU A 18 15.58 -0.62 -2.89
C LEU A 18 15.37 -0.26 -4.36
N LYS A 19 15.99 -1.01 -5.28
CA LYS A 19 15.79 -0.81 -6.72
C LYS A 19 14.38 -1.13 -7.19
N SER A 20 13.66 -2.06 -6.56
CA SER A 20 12.27 -2.36 -6.94
C SER A 20 11.28 -1.28 -6.50
N ILE A 21 11.52 -0.63 -5.36
CA ILE A 21 10.66 0.46 -4.82
C ILE A 21 11.14 1.87 -5.19
N SER A 22 12.31 1.99 -5.82
CA SER A 22 12.91 3.27 -6.22
C SER A 22 11.98 4.26 -6.94
N PRO A 23 11.08 3.84 -7.85
CA PRO A 23 10.16 4.78 -8.51
C PRO A 23 9.30 5.55 -7.50
N VAL A 24 8.73 4.85 -6.52
CA VAL A 24 7.88 5.44 -5.48
C VAL A 24 8.69 6.40 -4.62
N MET A 25 9.89 5.99 -4.22
CA MET A 25 10.77 6.80 -3.36
C MET A 25 11.23 8.09 -4.01
N LYS A 26 11.40 8.10 -5.33
CA LYS A 26 11.70 9.34 -6.04
C LYS A 26 10.56 10.34 -5.94
N VAL A 27 9.31 9.87 -5.98
CA VAL A 27 8.14 10.72 -5.83
C VAL A 27 8.00 11.20 -4.38
N GLU A 28 8.15 10.31 -3.39
CA GLU A 28 8.16 10.70 -1.97
C GLU A 28 9.21 11.78 -1.67
N ASN A 29 10.41 11.67 -2.25
CA ASN A 29 11.47 12.66 -2.08
C ASN A 29 11.12 14.04 -2.67
N ILE A 30 10.29 14.12 -3.71
CA ILE A 30 9.82 15.40 -4.28
C ILE A 30 8.92 16.12 -3.27
N TYR A 31 8.13 15.36 -2.51
CA TYR A 31 7.30 15.86 -1.41
C TYR A 31 8.06 15.95 -0.08
N GLY A 32 9.39 15.79 -0.08
CA GLY A 32 10.21 15.86 1.12
C GLY A 32 10.04 14.71 2.10
N LEU A 33 9.30 13.65 1.73
CA LEU A 33 9.03 12.47 2.55
C LEU A 33 10.22 11.50 2.49
N PHE A 34 11.28 11.81 3.23
CA PHE A 34 12.44 10.92 3.30
C PHE A 34 12.19 9.81 4.33
N ARG A 35 12.17 8.54 3.91
CA ARG A 35 12.03 7.40 4.86
C ARG A 35 13.35 6.95 5.48
N TYR A 36 14.43 6.99 4.72
CA TYR A 36 15.76 6.57 5.13
C TYR A 36 16.84 7.12 4.20
N ARG A 37 18.11 6.97 4.60
CA ARG A 37 19.26 7.36 3.79
C ARG A 37 20.09 6.14 3.40
N LEU A 38 20.57 6.13 2.16
CA LEU A 38 21.54 5.15 1.67
C LEU A 38 22.92 5.82 1.63
N LEU A 39 23.82 5.45 2.54
CA LEU A 39 25.17 6.01 2.63
C LEU A 39 26.17 4.85 2.52
N ASP A 40 27.03 4.88 1.50
CA ASP A 40 28.00 3.82 1.18
C ASP A 40 27.39 2.39 1.14
N GLY A 41 26.17 2.30 0.63
CA GLY A 41 25.41 1.05 0.54
C GLY A 41 24.73 0.62 1.84
N LYS A 42 24.94 1.32 2.97
CA LYS A 42 24.25 1.03 4.24
C LYS A 42 23.00 1.89 4.40
N LEU A 43 21.92 1.26 4.89
CA LEU A 43 20.71 1.95 5.31
C LEU A 43 20.95 2.61 6.67
N THR A 44 20.88 3.93 6.70
CA THR A 44 21.06 4.76 7.91
C THR A 44 19.83 5.63 8.15
N PRO A 45 19.55 5.98 9.43
CA PRO A 45 18.47 6.90 9.76
C PRO A 45 18.73 8.28 9.15
N ILE A 46 17.64 9.02 8.97
CA ILE A 46 17.67 10.35 8.36
C ILE A 46 18.45 11.32 9.28
N THR A 47 19.44 12.01 8.71
CA THR A 47 20.20 13.04 9.43
C THR A 47 19.35 14.30 9.65
N THR A 48 19.69 15.09 10.66
CA THR A 48 19.02 16.37 10.96
C THR A 48 18.93 17.29 9.74
N THR A 49 19.95 17.31 8.89
CA THR A 49 19.95 18.09 7.64
C THR A 49 18.84 17.68 6.67
N PHE A 50 18.60 16.38 6.48
CA PHE A 50 17.52 15.89 5.63
C PHE A 50 16.14 16.12 6.26
N LYS A 51 16.03 16.10 7.59
CA LYS A 51 14.80 16.49 8.29
C LYS A 51 14.45 17.95 8.02
N ILE A 52 15.43 18.86 8.15
CA ILE A 52 15.25 20.28 7.83
C ILE A 52 14.88 20.45 6.36
N TYR A 53 15.55 19.75 5.45
CA TYR A 53 15.24 19.81 4.03
C TYR A 53 13.80 19.36 3.71
N GLY A 54 13.32 18.28 4.33
CA GLY A 54 11.93 17.84 4.21
C GLY A 54 10.94 18.90 4.73
N ILE A 55 11.22 19.50 5.88
CA ILE A 55 10.38 20.58 6.44
C ILE A 55 10.32 21.78 5.48
N ILE A 56 11.45 22.18 4.89
CA ILE A 56 11.47 23.27 3.91
C ILE A 56 10.59 22.94 2.69
N ILE A 57 10.67 21.72 2.16
CA ILE A 57 9.82 21.29 1.04
C ILE A 57 8.34 21.35 1.41
N MET A 58 7.95 20.83 2.58
CA MET A 58 6.57 20.91 3.04
C MET A 58 6.10 22.36 3.16
N CYS A 59 6.92 23.25 3.72
CA CYS A 59 6.60 24.68 3.79
C CYS A 59 6.41 25.33 2.41
N ILE A 60 7.14 24.90 1.38
CA ILE A 60 6.96 25.39 0.00
C ILE A 60 5.58 25.05 -0.56
N PHE A 61 4.94 23.97 -0.12
CA PHE A 61 3.57 23.64 -0.53
C PHE A 61 2.51 24.29 0.38
N VAL A 62 2.70 24.22 1.70
CA VAL A 62 1.68 24.66 2.67
C VAL A 62 1.60 26.18 2.80
N ILE A 63 2.73 26.89 2.83
CA ILE A 63 2.71 28.36 3.04
C ILE A 63 2.00 29.07 1.87
N PRO A 64 2.34 28.82 0.59
CA PRO A 64 1.63 29.45 -0.52
C PRO A 64 0.15 29.11 -0.56
N PHE A 65 -0.23 27.87 -0.24
CA PHE A 65 -1.63 27.47 -0.11
C PHE A 65 -2.36 28.33 0.94
N VAL A 66 -1.83 28.41 2.17
CA VAL A 66 -2.45 29.19 3.25
C VAL A 66 -2.48 30.68 2.91
N SER A 67 -1.40 31.22 2.33
CA SER A 67 -1.34 32.63 1.92
C SER A 67 -2.36 32.97 0.84
N LEU A 68 -2.49 32.11 -0.19
CA LEU A 68 -3.49 32.30 -1.25
C LEU A 68 -4.91 32.14 -0.70
N PHE A 69 -5.15 31.16 0.16
CA PHE A 69 -6.44 30.99 0.83
C PHE A 69 -6.83 32.24 1.63
N ILE A 70 -5.92 32.81 2.44
CA ILE A 70 -6.17 34.04 3.19
C ILE A 70 -6.43 35.20 2.23
N TYR A 71 -5.64 35.32 1.16
CA TYR A 71 -5.81 36.38 0.16
C TYR A 71 -7.20 36.34 -0.50
N TYR A 72 -7.63 35.17 -0.97
CA TYR A 72 -8.95 35.00 -1.57
C TYR A 72 -10.07 35.18 -0.54
N SER A 73 -9.87 34.69 0.69
CA SER A 73 -10.84 34.87 1.77
C SER A 73 -11.05 36.34 2.16
N LEU A 74 -9.99 37.15 2.14
CA LEU A 74 -10.07 38.59 2.44
C LEU A 74 -10.76 39.41 1.34
N GLN A 75 -10.88 38.89 0.11
CA GLN A 75 -11.61 39.54 -0.98
C GLN A 75 -13.12 39.30 -0.94
N ILE A 76 -13.59 38.46 -0.01
CA ILE A 76 -15.00 38.18 0.18
C ILE A 76 -15.66 39.41 0.81
N ASN A 77 -16.39 40.17 -0.01
CA ASN A 77 -17.09 41.37 0.45
C ASN A 77 -18.45 41.08 1.10
N ASN A 78 -19.08 39.93 0.81
CA ASN A 78 -20.36 39.51 1.40
C ASN A 78 -20.38 37.98 1.64
N LEU A 79 -20.86 37.57 2.81
CA LEU A 79 -21.09 36.16 3.17
C LEU A 79 -22.44 35.69 2.60
N ASN A 80 -22.44 35.39 1.31
CA ASN A 80 -23.58 34.72 0.67
C ASN A 80 -23.46 33.20 0.84
N THR A 81 -24.57 32.48 0.68
CA THR A 81 -24.63 31.01 0.82
C THR A 81 -23.64 30.28 -0.12
N GLU A 82 -23.39 30.83 -1.31
CA GLU A 82 -22.37 30.32 -2.25
C GLU A 82 -20.95 30.36 -1.66
N VAL A 83 -20.61 31.43 -0.95
CA VAL A 83 -19.32 31.60 -0.27
C VAL A 83 -19.17 30.63 0.91
N VAL A 84 -20.25 30.35 1.63
CA VAL A 84 -20.23 29.37 2.74
C VAL A 84 -19.90 27.98 2.23
N ILE A 85 -20.39 27.62 1.05
CA ILE A 85 -20.16 26.30 0.46
C ILE A 85 -18.74 26.17 -0.10
N THR A 86 -18.21 27.21 -0.74
CA THR A 86 -16.80 27.21 -1.17
C THR A 86 -15.86 27.11 0.04
N LEU A 87 -16.16 27.84 1.13
CA LEU A 87 -15.40 27.71 2.38
C LEU A 87 -15.49 26.31 2.99
N ALA A 88 -16.63 25.62 2.84
CA ALA A 88 -16.77 24.24 3.29
C ALA A 88 -15.92 23.25 2.48
N GLN A 89 -15.79 23.46 1.16
CA GLN A 89 -14.85 22.68 0.34
C GLN A 89 -13.40 22.87 0.80
N ASP A 90 -13.03 24.11 1.14
CA ASP A 90 -11.69 24.44 1.65
C ASP A 90 -11.37 23.74 2.97
N VAL A 91 -12.36 23.45 3.82
CA VAL A 91 -12.17 22.66 5.06
C VAL A 91 -11.57 21.28 4.75
N SER A 92 -12.02 20.62 3.68
CA SER A 92 -11.44 19.33 3.25
C SER A 92 -9.96 19.47 2.91
N ILE A 93 -9.59 20.57 2.25
CA ILE A 93 -8.21 20.86 1.86
C ILE A 93 -7.34 21.16 3.08
N PHE A 94 -7.87 21.87 4.08
CA PHE A 94 -7.19 22.07 5.36
C PHE A 94 -6.92 20.76 6.10
N ILE A 95 -7.88 19.83 6.10
CA ILE A 95 -7.68 18.51 6.68
C ILE A 95 -6.53 17.78 5.98
N MET A 96 -6.45 17.87 4.64
CA MET A 96 -5.34 17.29 3.87
C MET A 96 -4.00 17.97 4.16
N ALA A 97 -3.96 19.29 4.28
CA ALA A 97 -2.74 20.02 4.64
C ALA A 97 -2.25 19.65 6.06
N ILE A 98 -3.17 19.52 7.02
CA ILE A 98 -2.86 19.04 8.37
C ILE A 98 -2.33 17.61 8.31
N GLN A 99 -2.97 16.74 7.52
CA GLN A 99 -2.49 15.37 7.32
C GLN A 99 -1.06 15.35 6.80
N TYR A 100 -0.73 16.15 5.78
CA TYR A 100 0.63 16.20 5.22
C TYR A 100 1.68 16.60 6.29
N ILE A 101 1.37 17.61 7.12
CA ILE A 101 2.25 18.02 8.23
C ILE A 101 2.44 16.87 9.22
N VAL A 102 1.36 16.18 9.62
CA VAL A 102 1.45 15.09 10.59
C VAL A 102 2.17 13.87 10.00
N SER A 103 1.92 13.54 8.73
CA SER A 103 2.59 12.48 8.00
C SER A 103 4.09 12.68 7.92
N MET A 104 4.54 13.92 7.67
CA MET A 104 5.96 14.28 7.75
C MET A 104 6.57 14.00 9.12
N ILE A 105 5.89 14.41 10.21
CA ILE A 105 6.35 14.16 11.58
C ILE A 105 6.46 12.65 11.84
N ILE A 106 5.45 11.88 11.43
CA ILE A 106 5.42 10.42 11.60
C ILE A 106 6.54 9.74 10.82
N ILE A 107 6.76 10.10 9.56
CA ILE A 107 7.82 9.50 8.73
C ILE A 107 9.20 9.78 9.31
N ILE A 108 9.44 11.01 9.77
CA ILE A 108 10.69 11.40 10.44
C ILE A 108 10.92 10.55 11.71
N ARG A 109 9.87 10.34 12.51
CA ARG A 109 9.92 9.53 13.73
C ARG A 109 10.09 8.03 13.42
N SER A 110 9.47 7.55 12.35
CA SER A 110 9.44 6.13 11.96
C SER A 110 10.64 5.70 11.10
N SER A 111 11.69 6.52 10.96
CA SER A 111 12.84 6.20 10.11
C SER A 111 13.50 4.86 10.46
N GLU A 112 13.67 4.57 11.75
CA GLU A 112 14.27 3.29 12.19
C GLU A 112 13.38 2.09 11.85
N ARG A 113 12.07 2.23 12.00
CA ARG A 113 11.08 1.20 11.62
C ARG A 113 11.12 0.95 10.11
N ASN A 114 11.18 1.99 9.30
CA ASN A 114 11.33 1.89 7.84
C ASN A 114 12.63 1.14 7.46
N ILE A 115 13.74 1.36 8.17
CA ILE A 115 14.99 0.61 7.92
C ILE A 115 14.82 -0.86 8.31
N ARG A 116 14.20 -1.15 9.45
CA ARG A 116 13.92 -2.53 9.90
C ARG A 116 13.04 -3.25 8.88
N LEU A 117 12.02 -2.58 8.34
CA LEU A 117 11.13 -3.10 7.29
C LEU A 117 11.93 -3.61 6.09
N ILE A 118 12.81 -2.78 5.52
CA ILE A 118 13.63 -3.19 4.36
C ILE A 118 14.60 -4.32 4.69
N LYS A 119 15.20 -4.31 5.89
CA LYS A 119 16.11 -5.37 6.34
C LYS A 119 15.39 -6.72 6.49
N LEU A 120 14.18 -6.72 7.04
CA LEU A 120 13.37 -7.93 7.18
C LEU A 120 12.89 -8.46 5.82
N LEU A 121 12.49 -7.59 4.89
CA LEU A 121 12.21 -8.00 3.52
C LEU A 121 13.41 -8.70 2.86
N ALA A 122 14.62 -8.18 3.06
CA ALA A 122 15.84 -8.82 2.55
C ALA A 122 16.12 -10.17 3.23
N LYS A 123 15.82 -10.30 4.53
CA LYS A 123 15.93 -11.56 5.27
C LYS A 123 14.95 -12.61 4.73
N ILE A 124 13.72 -12.22 4.40
CA ILE A 124 12.72 -13.09 3.76
C ILE A 124 13.22 -13.57 2.39
N ASP A 125 13.74 -12.67 1.55
CA ASP A 125 14.24 -13.03 0.21
C ASP A 125 15.39 -14.04 0.30
N ASN A 126 16.26 -13.91 1.30
CA ASN A 126 17.34 -14.85 1.57
C ASN A 126 16.81 -16.21 2.06
N LYS A 127 15.80 -16.23 2.94
CA LYS A 127 15.15 -17.46 3.40
C LYS A 127 14.46 -18.20 2.25
N LEU A 128 13.69 -17.48 1.44
CA LEU A 128 13.00 -18.01 0.26
C LEU A 128 13.95 -18.28 -0.92
N GLN A 129 15.23 -17.93 -0.80
CA GLN A 129 16.23 -18.08 -1.87
C GLN A 129 15.82 -17.39 -3.19
N VAL A 130 15.09 -16.28 -3.10
CA VAL A 130 14.66 -15.49 -4.26
C VAL A 130 15.81 -14.60 -4.72
N HIS A 131 16.85 -15.20 -5.27
CA HIS A 131 18.02 -14.49 -5.80
C HIS A 131 17.90 -14.22 -7.30
N ASN A 132 16.78 -14.60 -7.90
CA ASN A 132 16.56 -14.48 -9.33
C ASN A 132 16.42 -12.99 -9.72
N ARG A 133 17.32 -12.51 -10.59
CA ARG A 133 17.26 -11.16 -11.16
C ARG A 133 15.92 -10.91 -11.87
N PHE A 134 15.31 -11.95 -12.43
CA PHE A 134 14.00 -11.88 -13.08
C PHE A 134 12.89 -11.52 -12.10
N PHE A 135 12.90 -12.05 -10.88
CA PHE A 135 11.91 -11.73 -9.84
C PHE A 135 11.92 -10.23 -9.53
N PHE A 136 13.07 -9.67 -9.15
CA PHE A 136 13.17 -8.25 -8.84
C PHE A 136 12.92 -7.34 -10.05
N LYS A 137 13.28 -7.78 -11.26
CA LYS A 137 12.94 -7.05 -12.50
C LYS A 137 11.43 -7.03 -12.73
N ASN A 138 10.74 -8.14 -12.46
CA ASN A 138 9.30 -8.24 -12.60
C ASN A 138 8.56 -7.42 -11.54
N THR A 139 8.96 -7.51 -10.26
CA THR A 139 8.45 -6.66 -9.19
C THR A 139 8.62 -5.18 -9.53
N ARG A 140 9.82 -4.76 -9.95
CA ARG A 140 10.08 -3.38 -10.36
C ARG A 140 9.18 -2.94 -11.53
N LYS A 141 9.05 -3.77 -12.57
CA LYS A 141 8.17 -3.48 -13.71
C LYS A 141 6.72 -3.33 -13.26
N SER A 142 6.26 -4.19 -12.34
CA SER A 142 4.91 -4.10 -11.80
C SER A 142 4.71 -2.83 -10.96
N VAL A 143 5.68 -2.42 -10.14
CA VAL A 143 5.61 -1.16 -9.38
C VAL A 143 5.59 0.04 -10.33
N GLN A 144 6.43 0.03 -11.37
CA GLN A 144 6.44 1.10 -12.39
C GLN A 144 5.10 1.20 -13.14
N LEU A 145 4.50 0.07 -13.50
CA LEU A 145 3.21 0.04 -14.18
C LEU A 145 2.08 0.53 -13.26
N LEU A 146 2.09 0.14 -11.98
CA LEU A 146 1.13 0.65 -11.01
C LEU A 146 1.29 2.16 -10.78
N MET A 147 2.53 2.64 -10.66
CA MET A 147 2.82 4.08 -10.54
C MET A 147 2.31 4.85 -11.76
N LEU A 148 2.53 4.34 -12.97
CA LEU A 148 2.05 4.96 -14.19
C LEU A 148 0.52 5.04 -14.19
N PHE A 149 -0.16 3.94 -13.86
CA PHE A 149 -1.62 3.90 -13.79
C PHE A 149 -2.17 4.87 -12.74
N PHE A 150 -1.54 4.91 -11.56
CA PHE A 150 -1.90 5.84 -10.49
C PHE A 150 -1.77 7.31 -10.93
N VAL A 151 -0.62 7.70 -11.50
CA VAL A 151 -0.39 9.08 -11.97
C VAL A 151 -1.35 9.47 -13.09
N VAL A 152 -1.64 8.55 -14.02
CA VAL A 152 -2.61 8.82 -15.11
C VAL A 152 -4.03 8.97 -14.56
N LEU A 153 -4.47 8.07 -13.69
CA LEU A 153 -5.81 8.16 -13.09
C LEU A 153 -5.98 9.43 -12.26
N TYR A 154 -5.00 9.74 -11.40
CA TYR A 154 -5.02 10.96 -10.59
C TYR A 154 -4.96 12.22 -11.47
N GLY A 155 -4.13 12.21 -12.52
CA GLY A 155 -4.07 13.31 -13.48
C GLY A 155 -5.42 13.55 -14.13
N LEU A 156 -6.10 12.49 -14.59
CA LEU A 156 -7.44 12.57 -15.19
C LEU A 156 -8.50 13.06 -14.20
N SER A 157 -8.45 12.65 -12.92
CA SER A 157 -9.38 13.15 -11.90
C SER A 157 -9.15 14.62 -11.53
N SER A 158 -7.94 15.14 -11.78
CA SER A 158 -7.55 16.52 -11.45
C SER A 158 -7.78 17.53 -12.58
N VAL A 159 -7.86 17.10 -13.86
CA VAL A 159 -8.11 17.98 -15.02
C VAL A 159 -9.34 18.91 -14.84
N PRO A 160 -10.47 18.41 -14.33
CA PRO A 160 -11.64 19.23 -13.99
C PRO A 160 -11.36 20.51 -13.19
N GLN A 161 -10.40 20.48 -12.27
CA GLN A 161 -10.16 21.61 -11.36
C GLN A 161 -9.54 22.83 -12.07
N PHE A 162 -9.14 22.70 -13.34
CA PHE A 162 -8.58 23.78 -14.14
C PHE A 162 -9.58 24.42 -15.12
N THR A 163 -10.80 23.90 -15.21
CA THR A 163 -11.84 24.44 -16.11
C THR A 163 -12.70 25.51 -15.42
N GLU A 164 -12.62 25.66 -14.10
CA GLU A 164 -13.33 26.69 -13.34
C GLU A 164 -12.63 28.06 -13.45
N GLU A 165 -13.31 29.04 -14.04
CA GLU A 165 -12.76 30.38 -14.35
C GLU A 165 -12.57 31.29 -13.12
N ARG A 166 -13.11 30.95 -11.94
CA ARG A 166 -13.28 31.89 -10.82
C ARG A 166 -12.09 32.00 -9.87
N THR A 167 -11.25 30.99 -9.81
CA THR A 167 -10.11 30.89 -8.89
C THR A 167 -8.80 30.85 -9.67
N GLY A 168 -7.74 31.48 -9.15
CA GLY A 168 -6.47 31.54 -9.88
C GLY A 168 -5.87 30.15 -10.08
N ILE A 169 -5.43 29.83 -11.30
CA ILE A 169 -4.77 28.56 -11.67
C ILE A 169 -3.68 28.16 -10.66
N ILE A 170 -2.95 29.15 -10.12
CA ILE A 170 -1.89 28.97 -9.13
C ILE A 170 -2.42 28.31 -7.85
N TYR A 171 -3.61 28.70 -7.37
CA TYR A 171 -4.22 28.12 -6.17
C TYR A 171 -4.51 26.63 -6.36
N HIS A 172 -5.14 26.25 -7.49
CA HIS A 172 -5.43 24.85 -7.80
C HIS A 172 -4.19 23.97 -7.90
N ILE A 173 -3.07 24.50 -8.42
CA ILE A 173 -1.81 23.75 -8.45
C ILE A 173 -1.38 23.34 -7.04
N PHE A 174 -1.48 24.23 -6.05
CA PHE A 174 -1.12 23.91 -4.68
C PHE A 174 -2.12 22.96 -4.02
N VAL A 175 -3.42 23.11 -4.29
CA VAL A 175 -4.45 22.19 -3.81
C VAL A 175 -4.20 20.77 -4.33
N ILE A 176 -3.98 20.62 -5.64
CA ILE A 176 -3.69 19.33 -6.28
C ILE A 176 -2.39 18.71 -5.74
N ALA A 177 -1.37 19.53 -5.49
CA ALA A 177 -0.12 19.04 -4.92
C ALA A 177 -0.32 18.49 -3.49
N ILE A 178 -1.10 19.19 -2.65
CA ILE A 178 -1.40 18.74 -1.28
C ILE A 178 -2.26 17.47 -1.31
N ASP A 179 -3.30 17.41 -2.15
CA ASP A 179 -4.16 16.23 -2.27
C ASP A 179 -3.41 15.01 -2.83
N PHE A 180 -2.48 15.22 -3.75
CA PHE A 180 -1.68 14.13 -4.32
C PHE A 180 -0.82 13.44 -3.28
N GLU A 181 -0.31 14.19 -2.29
CA GLU A 181 0.50 13.64 -1.21
C GLU A 181 -0.26 12.57 -0.42
N ARG A 182 -1.48 12.88 0.03
CA ARG A 182 -2.36 11.94 0.73
C ARG A 182 -2.55 10.65 -0.06
N HIS A 183 -2.86 10.76 -1.35
CA HIS A 183 -3.06 9.62 -2.23
C HIS A 183 -1.79 8.80 -2.44
N MET A 184 -0.64 9.48 -2.53
CA MET A 184 0.67 8.84 -2.61
C MET A 184 0.96 7.98 -1.37
N GLU A 185 0.57 8.39 -0.18
CA GLU A 185 0.80 7.61 1.05
C GLU A 185 0.06 6.26 1.03
N ILE A 186 -1.23 6.29 0.66
CA ILE A 186 -2.05 5.09 0.47
C ILE A 186 -1.44 4.21 -0.62
N PHE A 187 -0.98 4.82 -1.70
CA PHE A 187 -0.35 4.10 -2.79
C PHE A 187 0.96 3.41 -2.35
N VAL A 188 1.79 4.08 -1.53
CA VAL A 188 3.01 3.49 -0.97
C VAL A 188 2.68 2.28 -0.09
N LEU A 189 1.67 2.38 0.78
CA LEU A 189 1.17 1.25 1.55
C LEU A 189 0.79 0.08 0.63
N CYS A 190 0.00 0.34 -0.41
CA CYS A 190 -0.42 -0.65 -1.39
C CYS A 190 0.77 -1.36 -2.05
N ILE A 191 1.85 -0.64 -2.34
CA ILE A 191 3.08 -1.22 -2.88
C ILE A 191 3.76 -2.16 -1.87
N PHE A 192 3.84 -1.78 -0.59
CA PHE A 192 4.41 -2.66 0.44
C PHE A 192 3.59 -3.92 0.65
N VAL A 193 2.26 -3.81 0.66
CA VAL A 193 1.35 -4.97 0.74
C VAL A 193 1.53 -5.88 -0.48
N LYS A 194 1.62 -5.31 -1.68
CA LYS A 194 1.88 -6.07 -2.91
C LYS A 194 3.21 -6.82 -2.87
N ILE A 195 4.26 -6.19 -2.35
CA ILE A 195 5.59 -6.81 -2.15
C ILE A 195 5.51 -8.02 -1.21
N LEU A 196 4.65 -7.99 -0.19
CA LEU A 196 4.38 -9.14 0.66
C LEU A 196 3.58 -10.23 -0.07
N ILE A 197 2.54 -9.86 -0.82
CA ILE A 197 1.74 -10.79 -1.62
C ILE A 197 2.63 -11.60 -2.58
N GLU A 198 3.56 -10.95 -3.29
CA GLU A 198 4.49 -11.62 -4.19
C GLU A 198 5.38 -12.66 -3.48
N ARG A 199 5.82 -12.37 -2.26
CA ARG A 199 6.65 -13.29 -1.44
C ARG A 199 5.83 -14.45 -0.88
N LEU A 200 4.60 -14.17 -0.47
CA LEU A 200 3.67 -15.19 -0.02
C LEU A 200 3.28 -16.13 -1.18
N ASP A 201 3.17 -15.61 -2.39
CA ASP A 201 2.98 -16.40 -3.60
C ASP A 201 4.17 -17.32 -3.90
N VAL A 202 5.41 -16.85 -3.72
CA VAL A 202 6.60 -17.71 -3.83
C VAL A 202 6.55 -18.85 -2.82
N LEU A 203 6.21 -18.56 -1.55
CA LEU A 203 6.06 -19.56 -0.50
C LEU A 203 4.98 -20.60 -0.90
N ASN A 204 3.82 -20.14 -1.34
CA ASN A 204 2.73 -21.00 -1.80
C ASN A 204 3.12 -21.87 -2.99
N ASN A 205 3.88 -21.31 -3.93
CA ASN A 205 4.37 -22.07 -5.08
C ASN A 205 5.35 -23.17 -4.67
N TYR A 206 6.19 -22.95 -3.65
CA TYR A 206 7.06 -24.01 -3.11
C TYR A 206 6.28 -25.14 -2.45
N LEU A 207 5.27 -24.84 -1.64
CA LEU A 207 4.39 -25.85 -1.03
C LEU A 207 3.61 -26.63 -2.09
N LEU A 208 3.01 -25.93 -3.06
CA LEU A 208 2.23 -26.53 -4.14
C LEU A 208 3.11 -27.43 -5.03
N THR A 209 4.32 -27.00 -5.36
CA THR A 209 5.24 -27.79 -6.20
C THR A 209 5.62 -29.10 -5.50
N PHE A 210 5.85 -29.05 -4.19
CA PHE A 210 6.15 -30.24 -3.39
C PHE A 210 4.98 -31.25 -3.40
N LEU A 211 3.76 -30.79 -3.15
CA LEU A 211 2.56 -31.63 -3.18
C LEU A 211 2.32 -32.26 -4.57
N LYS A 212 2.48 -31.47 -5.65
CA LYS A 212 2.33 -31.96 -7.03
C LYS A 212 3.37 -33.02 -7.41
N LEU A 213 4.64 -32.78 -7.10
CA LEU A 213 5.72 -33.74 -7.40
C LEU A 213 5.51 -35.06 -6.66
N LYS A 214 4.97 -35.01 -5.43
CA LYS A 214 4.65 -36.22 -4.69
C LYS A 214 3.49 -36.99 -5.35
N ARG A 215 2.38 -36.32 -5.67
CA ARG A 215 1.21 -36.96 -6.30
C ARG A 215 1.59 -37.70 -7.60
N ASN A 216 2.47 -37.12 -8.39
CA ASN A 216 2.96 -37.72 -9.64
C ASN A 216 3.91 -38.91 -9.40
N ASN A 217 4.62 -38.96 -8.26
CA ASN A 217 5.48 -40.09 -7.91
C ASN A 217 4.69 -41.25 -7.27
N CYS A 218 3.54 -40.97 -6.62
CA CYS A 218 2.66 -42.01 -6.07
C CYS A 218 1.70 -42.62 -7.11
N SER A 219 1.55 -42.02 -8.30
CA SER A 219 0.77 -42.63 -9.39
C SER A 219 1.59 -43.74 -10.06
N VAL A 220 1.37 -44.98 -9.64
CA VAL A 220 1.94 -46.23 -10.19
C VAL A 220 1.58 -46.49 -11.67
N LEU A 221 0.88 -45.56 -12.34
CA LEU A 221 0.32 -45.74 -13.68
C LEU A 221 0.91 -44.83 -14.78
N SER A 222 2.03 -44.14 -14.55
CA SER A 222 2.68 -43.33 -15.59
C SER A 222 4.02 -43.91 -16.07
N LEU A 223 4.20 -45.24 -15.99
CA LEU A 223 5.36 -45.93 -16.54
C LEU A 223 5.21 -46.21 -18.05
N TYR A 224 4.67 -45.27 -18.83
CA TYR A 224 4.77 -45.28 -20.29
C TYR A 224 4.32 -43.93 -20.84
N ASN A 225 5.28 -43.00 -20.97
CA ASN A 225 5.38 -41.96 -22.00
C ASN A 225 6.27 -40.83 -21.51
N THR A 226 7.57 -41.03 -21.73
CA THR A 226 8.56 -39.97 -21.84
C THR A 226 8.13 -38.98 -22.92
N THR A 227 7.56 -37.85 -22.50
CA THR A 227 7.73 -36.60 -23.25
C THR A 227 8.11 -35.51 -22.26
N HIS A 228 9.36 -35.06 -22.39
CA HIS A 228 9.91 -33.86 -21.77
C HIS A 228 9.00 -32.65 -22.07
N LYS A 229 7.99 -32.41 -21.22
CA LYS A 229 7.30 -31.13 -21.19
C LYS A 229 8.13 -30.18 -20.32
N ASN A 230 8.72 -29.20 -20.98
CA ASN A 230 9.40 -28.03 -20.45
C ASN A 230 8.67 -27.40 -19.25
N TYR A 231 8.97 -27.86 -18.03
CA TYR A 231 8.70 -27.12 -16.79
C TYR A 231 9.90 -26.23 -16.51
N SER A 232 10.04 -25.16 -17.30
CA SER A 232 10.99 -24.11 -16.96
C SER A 232 10.46 -23.35 -15.73
N THR A 233 11.25 -23.36 -14.65
CA THR A 233 11.20 -22.51 -13.44
C THR A 233 10.60 -23.02 -12.12
N SER A 234 10.11 -24.26 -11.99
CA SER A 234 9.77 -24.78 -10.65
C SER A 234 10.95 -25.52 -10.02
N THR A 235 11.90 -24.80 -9.43
CA THR A 235 12.94 -25.43 -8.61
C THR A 235 12.27 -26.13 -7.43
N ASN A 236 12.51 -27.44 -7.26
CA ASN A 236 12.00 -28.20 -6.12
C ASN A 236 12.72 -27.74 -4.83
N TYR A 237 12.23 -26.65 -4.21
CA TYR A 237 12.85 -26.01 -3.05
C TYR A 237 12.84 -26.91 -1.81
N ILE A 238 11.72 -27.61 -1.58
CA ILE A 238 11.56 -28.53 -0.44
C ILE A 238 12.39 -29.78 -0.68
N GLY A 239 12.43 -30.30 -1.91
CA GLY A 239 13.20 -31.50 -2.25
C GLY A 239 12.37 -32.78 -2.02
N LYS A 240 13.06 -33.90 -1.81
CA LYS A 240 12.43 -35.20 -1.51
C LYS A 240 11.97 -35.26 -0.06
N ALA A 241 10.94 -36.06 0.22
CA ALA A 241 10.52 -36.35 1.58
C ALA A 241 11.60 -37.18 2.29
N SER A 242 12.11 -36.68 3.41
CA SER A 242 13.08 -37.40 4.25
C SER A 242 12.98 -36.89 5.69
N GLU A 243 13.40 -37.71 6.66
CA GLU A 243 13.35 -37.30 8.07
C GLU A 243 14.25 -36.10 8.39
N SER A 244 15.34 -35.96 7.65
CA SER A 244 16.32 -34.87 7.75
C SER A 244 15.93 -33.59 7.00
N ASN A 245 14.75 -33.57 6.35
CA ASN A 245 14.32 -32.41 5.58
C ASN A 245 13.70 -31.34 6.48
N PHE A 246 14.44 -30.26 6.70
CA PHE A 246 14.00 -29.10 7.49
C PHE A 246 13.50 -27.91 6.65
N LYS A 247 13.19 -28.13 5.36
CA LYS A 247 12.78 -27.04 4.46
C LYS A 247 11.39 -26.50 4.78
N ILE A 248 10.47 -27.34 5.27
CA ILE A 248 9.15 -26.89 5.75
C ILE A 248 9.30 -25.93 6.92
N ARG A 249 10.15 -26.29 7.91
CA ARG A 249 10.49 -25.38 9.03
C ARG A 249 11.04 -24.05 8.53
N ARG A 250 11.93 -24.06 7.53
CA ARG A 250 12.48 -22.82 6.93
C ARG A 250 11.41 -21.97 6.25
N LEU A 251 10.42 -22.57 5.60
CA LEU A 251 9.26 -21.86 5.06
C LEU A 251 8.38 -21.27 6.17
N ALA A 252 8.18 -22.01 7.26
CA ALA A 252 7.48 -21.49 8.44
C ALA A 252 8.17 -20.25 9.02
N THR A 253 9.50 -20.28 9.15
CA THR A 253 10.26 -19.11 9.61
C THR A 253 10.26 -17.95 8.58
N ALA A 254 9.99 -18.21 7.30
CA ALA A 254 9.82 -17.15 6.31
C ALA A 254 8.42 -16.53 6.42
N PHE A 255 7.40 -17.32 6.70
CA PHE A 255 6.05 -16.82 6.97
C PHE A 255 5.98 -16.01 8.28
N ASP A 256 6.70 -16.44 9.31
CA ASP A 256 6.83 -15.68 10.56
C ASP A 256 7.45 -14.30 10.32
N ASP A 257 8.57 -14.22 9.58
CA ASP A 257 9.16 -12.94 9.17
C ASP A 257 8.18 -12.11 8.29
N ILE A 258 7.39 -12.74 7.41
CA ILE A 258 6.34 -12.03 6.62
C ILE A 258 5.30 -11.41 7.56
N SER A 259 4.91 -12.12 8.61
CA SER A 259 3.95 -11.65 9.61
C SER A 259 4.52 -10.48 10.42
N GLU A 260 5.81 -10.54 10.78
CA GLU A 260 6.54 -9.43 11.41
C GLU A 260 6.58 -8.19 10.49
N VAL A 261 6.88 -8.37 9.20
CA VAL A 261 6.87 -7.28 8.22
C VAL A 261 5.48 -6.66 8.10
N LYS A 262 4.42 -7.48 8.06
CA LYS A 262 3.03 -6.98 8.08
C LYS A 262 2.75 -6.15 9.34
N SER A 263 3.20 -6.60 10.51
CA SER A 263 3.04 -5.84 11.77
C SER A 263 3.73 -4.48 11.68
N LEU A 264 4.95 -4.42 11.14
CA LEU A 264 5.68 -3.17 10.95
C LEU A 264 5.00 -2.25 9.92
N ILE A 265 4.45 -2.79 8.84
CA ILE A 265 3.65 -1.99 7.89
C ILE A 265 2.47 -1.37 8.63
N ASN A 266 1.76 -2.17 9.43
CA ASN A 266 0.63 -1.68 10.23
C ASN A 266 1.08 -0.53 11.14
N GLU A 267 2.13 -0.72 11.94
CA GLU A 267 2.65 0.32 12.84
C GLU A 267 3.15 1.60 12.16
N ILE A 268 3.65 1.51 10.92
CA ILE A 268 4.16 2.67 10.16
C ILE A 268 3.01 3.46 9.53
N PHE A 269 1.99 2.76 9.01
CA PHE A 269 0.94 3.36 8.19
C PHE A 269 -0.41 3.51 8.94
N ASP A 270 -0.52 3.05 10.18
CA ASP A 270 -1.77 3.04 10.97
C ASP A 270 -2.51 4.40 10.92
N PHE A 271 -1.80 5.45 11.34
CA PHE A 271 -2.34 6.81 11.34
C PHE A 271 -2.69 7.32 9.93
N GLN A 272 -1.86 6.99 8.94
CA GLN A 272 -2.05 7.43 7.55
C GLN A 272 -3.30 6.79 6.94
N ILE A 273 -3.53 5.51 7.20
CA ILE A 273 -4.75 4.80 6.80
C ILE A 273 -5.97 5.43 7.46
N PHE A 274 -5.91 5.69 8.77
CA PHE A 274 -7.00 6.31 9.50
C PHE A 274 -7.36 7.69 8.93
N MET A 275 -6.37 8.57 8.78
CA MET A 275 -6.57 9.92 8.27
C MET A 275 -7.03 9.93 6.83
N SER A 276 -6.56 9.01 5.99
CA SER A 276 -7.07 8.84 4.63
C SER A 276 -8.55 8.46 4.63
N LEU A 277 -8.98 7.50 5.44
CA LEU A 277 -10.39 7.10 5.50
C LEU A 277 -11.28 8.25 6.01
N LEU A 278 -10.82 8.97 7.03
CA LEU A 278 -11.53 10.12 7.61
C LEU A 278 -11.63 11.28 6.62
N SER A 279 -10.53 11.64 5.95
CA SER A 279 -10.51 12.72 4.96
C SER A 279 -11.38 12.38 3.75
N THR A 280 -11.31 11.16 3.22
CA THR A 280 -12.18 10.74 2.11
C THR A 280 -13.66 10.77 2.52
N PHE A 281 -13.99 10.35 3.76
CA PHE A 281 -15.37 10.40 4.25
C PHE A 281 -15.92 11.83 4.31
N ILE A 282 -15.14 12.74 4.92
CA ILE A 282 -15.50 14.16 5.04
C ILE A 282 -15.63 14.80 3.65
N PHE A 283 -14.67 14.51 2.76
CA PHE A 283 -14.68 15.00 1.39
C PHE A 283 -15.94 14.56 0.63
N ILE A 284 -16.32 13.27 0.69
CA ILE A 284 -17.54 12.78 0.02
C ILE A 284 -18.79 13.49 0.54
N ILE A 285 -18.91 13.69 1.86
CA ILE A 285 -20.07 14.40 2.44
C ILE A 285 -20.13 15.83 1.92
N ILE A 286 -19.02 16.55 1.95
CA ILE A 286 -18.95 17.95 1.49
C ILE A 286 -19.26 18.02 0.00
N MET A 287 -18.69 17.14 -0.82
CA MET A 287 -18.95 17.11 -2.27
C MET A 287 -20.41 16.82 -2.60
N VAL A 288 -21.05 15.88 -1.90
CA VAL A 288 -22.49 15.61 -2.08
C VAL A 288 -23.33 16.80 -1.65
N TRP A 289 -23.02 17.41 -0.51
CA TRP A 289 -23.75 18.58 -0.03
C TRP A 289 -23.65 19.75 -1.02
N THR A 290 -22.44 20.04 -1.50
CA THR A 290 -22.21 21.01 -2.57
C THR A 290 -22.99 20.65 -3.83
N SER A 291 -23.00 19.36 -4.19
CA SER A 291 -23.72 18.87 -5.38
C SER A 291 -25.22 19.12 -5.31
N ILE A 292 -25.83 18.91 -4.14
CA ILE A 292 -27.26 19.13 -3.93
C ILE A 292 -27.60 20.61 -4.04
N TYR A 293 -26.79 21.46 -3.43
CA TYR A 293 -27.05 22.90 -3.41
C TYR A 293 -26.98 23.54 -4.80
N TYR A 294 -25.96 23.21 -5.59
CA TYR A 294 -25.78 23.77 -6.92
C TYR A 294 -26.50 22.98 -8.03
N PHE A 295 -27.22 21.90 -7.70
CA PHE A 295 -27.96 21.09 -8.67
C PHE A 295 -28.81 21.91 -9.68
N PRO A 296 -29.55 22.95 -9.27
CA PRO A 296 -30.35 23.75 -10.20
C PRO A 296 -29.52 24.63 -11.16
N SER A 297 -28.27 24.91 -10.79
CA SER A 297 -27.40 25.87 -11.47
C SER A 297 -26.22 25.20 -12.21
N TYR A 298 -26.06 23.88 -12.08
CA TYR A 298 -24.93 23.18 -12.66
C TYR A 298 -24.99 23.10 -14.17
N LYS A 299 -23.83 23.35 -14.78
CA LYS A 299 -23.55 22.86 -16.13
C LYS A 299 -23.22 21.37 -16.08
N ASN A 300 -23.52 20.65 -17.16
CA ASN A 300 -23.21 19.22 -17.26
C ASN A 300 -21.73 18.87 -16.97
N SER A 301 -20.79 19.80 -17.21
CA SER A 301 -19.38 19.62 -16.89
C SER A 301 -19.12 19.49 -15.39
N GLU A 302 -19.69 20.38 -14.56
CA GLU A 302 -19.44 20.44 -13.12
C GLU A 302 -19.97 19.17 -12.41
N ILE A 303 -21.07 18.59 -12.90
CA ILE A 303 -21.58 17.30 -12.39
C ILE A 303 -20.62 16.15 -12.70
N ILE A 304 -20.07 16.11 -13.93
CA ILE A 304 -19.09 15.09 -14.33
C ILE A 304 -17.82 15.19 -13.48
N ASP A 305 -17.42 16.41 -13.13
CA ASP A 305 -16.23 16.71 -12.35
C ASP A 305 -16.34 16.17 -10.91
N ILE A 306 -17.46 16.47 -10.25
CA ILE A 306 -17.76 15.95 -8.91
C ILE A 306 -17.85 14.42 -8.93
N LEU A 307 -18.54 13.84 -9.92
CA LEU A 307 -18.64 12.39 -10.06
C LEU A 307 -17.28 11.73 -10.27
N SER A 308 -16.41 12.33 -11.08
CA SER A 308 -15.05 11.84 -11.34
C SER A 308 -14.20 11.83 -10.06
N GLN A 309 -14.24 12.91 -9.27
CA GLN A 309 -13.50 13.01 -8.02
C GLN A 309 -14.03 12.02 -6.97
N CYS A 310 -15.34 11.95 -6.76
CA CYS A 310 -15.93 10.97 -5.84
C CYS A 310 -15.65 9.53 -6.27
N ALA A 311 -15.68 9.23 -7.56
CA ALA A 311 -15.33 7.90 -8.08
C ALA A 311 -13.86 7.57 -7.79
N PHE A 312 -12.94 8.51 -7.98
CA PHE A 312 -11.52 8.32 -7.67
C PHE A 312 -11.27 8.02 -6.19
N GLU A 313 -11.89 8.78 -5.29
CA GLU A 313 -11.82 8.57 -3.85
C GLU A 313 -12.30 7.17 -3.42
N ILE A 314 -13.47 6.75 -3.93
CA ILE A 314 -14.04 5.43 -3.64
C ILE A 314 -13.14 4.33 -4.22
N LEU A 315 -12.60 4.52 -5.43
CA LEU A 315 -11.68 3.58 -6.06
C LEU A 315 -10.35 3.47 -5.30
N SER A 316 -9.86 4.56 -4.71
CA SER A 316 -8.65 4.56 -3.88
C SER A 316 -8.81 3.67 -2.65
N ILE A 317 -9.91 3.87 -1.89
CA ILE A 317 -10.25 3.02 -0.74
C ILE A 317 -10.49 1.57 -1.18
N GLY A 318 -11.20 1.39 -2.29
CA GLY A 318 -11.49 0.07 -2.87
C GLY A 318 -10.22 -0.67 -3.26
N PHE A 319 -9.26 0.01 -3.87
CA PHE A 319 -7.97 -0.57 -4.27
C PHE A 319 -7.14 -1.00 -3.06
N MET A 320 -7.05 -0.16 -2.03
CA MET A 320 -6.40 -0.50 -0.77
C MET A 320 -7.05 -1.74 -0.12
N SER A 321 -8.38 -1.74 -0.01
CA SER A 321 -9.17 -2.82 0.58
C SER A 321 -9.00 -4.13 -0.19
N TYR A 322 -9.03 -4.06 -1.52
CA TYR A 322 -8.83 -5.20 -2.41
C TYR A 322 -7.44 -5.82 -2.25
N LEU A 323 -6.38 -5.02 -2.22
CA LEU A 323 -5.02 -5.56 -2.03
C LEU A 323 -4.87 -6.27 -0.69
N CYS A 324 -5.44 -5.71 0.39
CA CYS A 324 -5.42 -6.35 1.70
C CYS A 324 -6.18 -7.68 1.69
N GLU A 325 -7.34 -7.74 1.01
CA GLU A 325 -8.10 -8.97 0.83
C GLU A 325 -7.33 -10.03 0.03
N VAL A 326 -6.65 -9.64 -1.05
CA VAL A 326 -5.80 -10.56 -1.82
C VAL A 326 -4.72 -11.17 -0.93
N MET A 327 -4.10 -10.40 -0.03
CA MET A 327 -3.13 -10.93 0.92
C MET A 327 -3.73 -11.98 1.86
N ASN A 328 -4.95 -11.74 2.36
CA ASN A 328 -5.67 -12.70 3.21
C ASN A 328 -5.98 -14.00 2.44
N LEU A 329 -6.46 -13.88 1.20
CA LEU A 329 -6.71 -15.04 0.33
C LEU A 329 -5.44 -15.85 0.06
N LYS A 330 -4.29 -15.19 -0.12
CA LYS A 330 -3.00 -15.88 -0.27
C LYS A 330 -2.61 -16.63 1.00
N ARG A 331 -2.89 -16.07 2.18
CA ARG A 331 -2.64 -16.73 3.47
C ARG A 331 -3.56 -17.92 3.69
N ASP A 332 -4.82 -17.82 3.30
CA ASP A 332 -5.75 -18.95 3.38
C ASP A 332 -5.34 -20.08 2.42
N LYS A 333 -4.81 -19.74 1.25
CA LYS A 333 -4.15 -20.73 0.37
C LYS A 333 -2.95 -21.38 1.07
N THR A 334 -2.11 -20.63 1.77
CA THR A 334 -1.00 -21.20 2.57
C THR A 334 -1.54 -22.18 3.60
N LYS A 335 -2.60 -21.81 4.33
CA LYS A 335 -3.26 -22.67 5.32
C LYS A 335 -3.72 -23.98 4.69
N ILE A 336 -4.42 -23.93 3.56
CA ILE A 336 -4.89 -25.14 2.86
C ILE A 336 -3.72 -26.04 2.46
N LEU A 337 -2.67 -25.48 1.85
CA LEU A 337 -1.50 -26.25 1.40
C LEU A 337 -0.74 -26.89 2.56
N VAL A 338 -0.57 -26.17 3.68
CA VAL A 338 0.08 -26.75 4.87
C VAL A 338 -0.80 -27.83 5.49
N ASN A 339 -2.14 -27.66 5.50
CA ASN A 339 -3.05 -28.68 6.01
C ASN A 339 -2.93 -29.99 5.23
N GLU A 340 -2.82 -29.92 3.91
CA GLU A 340 -2.61 -31.08 3.04
C GLU A 340 -1.34 -31.84 3.43
N ILE A 341 -0.25 -31.14 3.75
CA ILE A 341 1.01 -31.75 4.21
C ILE A 341 0.85 -32.37 5.61
N VAL A 342 0.09 -31.76 6.52
CA VAL A 342 -0.14 -32.30 7.88
C VAL A 342 -0.93 -33.62 7.83
N MET A 343 -1.95 -33.65 6.97
CA MET A 343 -2.87 -34.78 6.79
C MET A 343 -2.27 -35.92 5.95
N ASP A 344 -1.10 -35.71 5.36
CA ASP A 344 -0.43 -36.72 4.55
C ASP A 344 0.36 -37.70 5.43
N TYR A 345 -0.24 -38.86 5.70
CA TYR A 345 0.33 -39.89 6.59
C TYR A 345 1.51 -40.65 5.98
N GLU A 346 1.72 -40.57 4.67
CA GLU A 346 2.87 -41.18 4.00
C GLU A 346 4.15 -40.33 4.17
N LEU A 347 4.02 -39.09 4.65
CA LEU A 347 5.19 -38.25 4.94
C LEU A 347 5.90 -38.68 6.24
N PRO A 348 7.23 -38.53 6.30
CA PRO A 348 7.98 -38.79 7.52
C PRO A 348 7.42 -37.98 8.71
N LYS A 349 7.37 -38.61 9.89
CA LYS A 349 6.81 -38.02 11.10
C LYS A 349 7.43 -36.66 11.42
N SER A 350 8.73 -36.48 11.19
CA SER A 350 9.43 -35.21 11.41
C SER A 350 8.92 -34.07 10.52
N MET A 351 8.62 -34.33 9.25
CA MET A 351 8.08 -33.33 8.32
C MET A 351 6.64 -32.95 8.69
N ARG A 352 5.84 -33.93 9.12
CA ARG A 352 4.48 -33.68 9.61
C ARG A 352 4.45 -32.84 10.87
N ILE A 353 5.36 -33.08 11.82
CA ILE A 353 5.51 -32.24 13.02
C ILE A 353 5.88 -30.81 12.64
N GLN A 354 6.82 -30.62 11.69
CA GLN A 354 7.15 -29.29 11.18
C GLN A 354 5.96 -28.60 10.52
N ALA A 355 5.17 -29.32 9.72
CA ALA A 355 3.97 -28.79 9.08
C ALA A 355 2.88 -28.45 10.11
N LYS A 356 2.75 -29.23 11.19
CA LYS A 356 1.82 -28.94 12.29
C LYS A 356 2.22 -27.65 13.03
N ALA A 357 3.49 -27.50 13.37
CA ALA A 357 4.00 -26.26 13.96
C ALA A 357 3.80 -25.06 13.02
N PHE A 358 3.95 -25.27 11.69
CA PHE A 358 3.66 -24.23 10.71
C PHE A 358 2.16 -23.89 10.67
N MET A 359 1.27 -24.88 10.73
CA MET A 359 -0.17 -24.66 10.82
C MET A 359 -0.55 -23.81 12.03
N GLU A 360 0.00 -24.14 13.21
CA GLU A 360 -0.22 -23.37 14.45
C GLU A 360 0.24 -21.92 14.28
N LEU A 361 1.40 -21.71 13.65
CA LEU A 361 1.93 -20.38 13.37
C LEU A 361 1.01 -19.56 12.42
N ILE A 362 0.44 -20.21 11.39
CA ILE A 362 -0.55 -19.57 10.50
C ILE A 362 -1.82 -19.19 11.25
N GLN A 363 -2.25 -20.00 12.21
CA GLN A 363 -3.44 -19.72 13.03
C GLN A 363 -3.23 -18.54 13.99
N VAL A 364 -2.05 -18.43 14.58
CA VAL A 364 -1.70 -17.34 15.52
C VAL A 364 -1.52 -16.01 14.81
N TRP A 365 -1.01 -16.00 13.57
CA TRP A 365 -0.74 -14.76 12.83
C TRP A 365 -1.79 -14.47 11.75
N PRO A 366 -2.81 -13.64 12.02
CA PRO A 366 -3.64 -13.06 10.98
C PRO A 366 -2.85 -12.01 10.19
N LEU A 367 -2.82 -12.14 8.86
CA LEU A 367 -2.19 -11.14 7.98
C LEU A 367 -3.08 -9.91 7.72
N ASN A 368 -4.25 -9.82 8.35
CA ASN A 368 -5.20 -8.71 8.19
C ASN A 368 -4.57 -7.39 8.65
N ILE A 369 -4.52 -6.37 7.80
CA ILE A 369 -4.10 -5.01 8.19
C ILE A 369 -5.22 -4.38 9.02
N CYS A 370 -4.88 -3.80 10.16
CA CYS A 370 -5.85 -3.28 11.12
C CYS A 370 -5.49 -1.85 11.51
N THR A 371 -6.44 -0.94 11.49
CA THR A 371 -6.21 0.44 11.91
C THR A 371 -6.65 0.62 13.36
N TYR A 372 -5.73 1.02 14.25
CA TYR A 372 -5.90 1.19 15.70
C TYR A 372 -6.63 0.03 16.41
N ASP A 373 -6.50 -1.19 15.88
CA ASP A 373 -7.27 -2.38 16.30
C ASP A 373 -8.80 -2.21 16.26
N MET A 374 -9.31 -1.14 15.62
CA MET A 374 -10.73 -0.84 15.50
C MET A 374 -11.34 -1.46 14.24
N PHE A 375 -10.64 -1.37 13.10
CA PHE A 375 -11.16 -1.81 11.81
C PHE A 375 -10.12 -2.59 11.02
N THR A 376 -10.53 -3.73 10.48
CA THR A 376 -9.75 -4.50 9.50
C THR A 376 -9.91 -3.89 8.12
N ILE A 377 -8.80 -3.66 7.42
CA ILE A 377 -8.81 -3.20 6.03
C ILE A 377 -9.05 -4.43 5.13
N ASP A 378 -10.30 -4.62 4.73
CA ASP A 378 -10.76 -5.70 3.85
C ASP A 378 -11.90 -5.20 2.94
N VAL A 379 -12.40 -6.06 2.04
CA VAL A 379 -13.55 -5.71 1.18
C VAL A 379 -14.79 -5.35 2.00
N LYS A 380 -14.95 -5.87 3.23
CA LYS A 380 -16.08 -5.50 4.10
C LYS A 380 -15.97 -4.07 4.58
N LEU A 381 -14.77 -3.55 4.83
CA LEU A 381 -14.57 -2.13 5.13
C LEU A 381 -15.09 -1.25 3.99
N MET A 382 -14.78 -1.57 2.74
CA MET A 382 -15.29 -0.85 1.58
C MET A 382 -16.83 -0.85 1.54
N LEU A 383 -17.45 -2.01 1.79
CA LEU A 383 -18.92 -2.12 1.85
C LEU A 383 -19.52 -1.31 3.00
N LYS A 384 -18.90 -1.34 4.18
CA LYS A 384 -19.31 -0.53 5.34
C LYS A 384 -19.15 0.96 5.04
N PHE A 385 -18.07 1.35 4.39
CA PHE A 385 -17.81 2.73 3.99
C PHE A 385 -18.89 3.24 3.04
N ILE A 386 -19.21 2.47 1.98
CA ILE A 386 -20.30 2.80 1.06
C ILE A 386 -21.65 2.88 1.80
N SER A 387 -21.92 1.94 2.72
CA SER A 387 -23.16 1.94 3.50
C SER A 387 -23.30 3.16 4.41
N ILE A 388 -22.21 3.57 5.08
CA ILE A 388 -22.23 4.74 5.96
C ILE A 388 -22.36 6.01 5.12
N SER A 389 -21.57 6.14 4.04
CA SER A 389 -21.66 7.28 3.13
C SER A 389 -23.07 7.42 2.55
N THR A 390 -23.67 6.35 2.03
CA THR A 390 -25.05 6.38 1.51
C THR A 390 -26.08 6.77 2.57
N THR A 391 -25.94 6.28 3.81
CA THR A 391 -26.82 6.68 4.92
C THR A 391 -26.71 8.17 5.21
N TYR A 392 -25.49 8.71 5.30
CA TYR A 392 -25.27 10.15 5.49
C TYR A 392 -25.78 10.98 4.32
N ILE A 393 -25.59 10.51 3.09
CA ILE A 393 -26.13 11.15 1.88
C ILE A 393 -27.66 11.27 1.97
N ILE A 394 -28.36 10.20 2.37
CA ILE A 394 -29.83 10.22 2.55
C ILE A 394 -30.22 11.27 3.60
N VAL A 395 -29.52 11.31 4.73
CA VAL A 395 -29.79 12.28 5.80
C VAL A 395 -29.56 13.72 5.31
N VAL A 396 -28.46 13.98 4.60
CA VAL A 396 -28.16 15.30 4.03
C VAL A 396 -29.24 15.73 3.04
N ILE A 397 -29.67 14.84 2.14
CA ILE A 397 -30.76 15.10 1.18
C ILE A 397 -32.06 15.45 1.91
N GLN A 398 -32.42 14.69 2.95
CA GLN A 398 -33.63 14.92 3.72
C GLN A 398 -33.60 16.28 4.43
N ILE A 399 -32.48 16.62 5.06
CA ILE A 399 -32.31 17.93 5.72
C ILE A 399 -32.38 19.05 4.68
N SER A 400 -31.72 18.92 3.53
CA SER A 400 -31.75 19.93 2.47
C SER A 400 -33.11 20.10 1.79
N HIS A 401 -34.03 19.15 1.93
CA HIS A 401 -35.41 19.28 1.45
C HIS A 401 -36.32 19.94 2.50
N ILE A 402 -35.94 19.91 3.78
CA ILE A 402 -36.71 20.50 4.89
C ILE A 402 -36.38 21.99 5.06
N VAL A 403 -35.10 22.35 4.86
CA VAL A 403 -34.60 23.73 4.84
C VAL A 403 -34.84 24.35 3.48
#